data_AF-A0A4S2FD30-F1
#
_entry.id   AF-A0A4S2FD30-F1
#
_cell.length_a   1.000
_cell.length_b   1.000
_cell.length_c   1.000
_cell.angle_alpha   90.00
_cell.angle_beta   90.00
_cell.angle_gamma   90.00
#
_symmetry.space_group_name_H-M   'P 1'
#
loop_
_entity.id
_entity.type
_entity.pdbx_description
1 polymer ?
#
loop_
_entity_poly.entity_id
_entity_poly.type
_entity_poly.pdbx_seq_one_letter_code
_entity_poly.pdbx_strand_id
1 'polypeptide(L)'
;MEKTNMDLEMNKELKTKFDEVCEDLGMEPQTAINIFAQKMVNEQAMPFEVTAKDYPVDEEAVRKERIEKIAKGALIGAGIGLAVSGLVKLIVHFAKHEVRKEERKLMFWK
;
A
#
# COMPACT_ATOMS: atom_id res chain seq x y z
N MET A 1 -19.11 43.39 13.80
CA MET A 1 -18.09 42.66 13.01
C MET A 1 -18.79 41.99 11.85
N GLU A 2 -18.24 42.12 10.66
CA GLU A 2 -18.72 41.41 9.47
C GLU A 2 -18.40 39.92 9.61
N LYS A 3 -19.32 39.04 9.21
CA LYS A 3 -19.12 37.59 9.22
C LYS A 3 -19.01 37.12 7.78
N THR A 4 -18.00 36.30 7.52
CA THR A 4 -17.80 35.64 6.23
C THR A 4 -17.85 34.13 6.43
N ASN A 5 -18.36 33.41 5.43
CA ASN A 5 -18.49 31.96 5.49
C ASN A 5 -17.23 31.29 4.91
N MET A 6 -16.87 30.14 5.47
CA MET A 6 -15.82 29.25 4.99
C MET A 6 -16.40 27.84 4.94
N ASP A 7 -16.33 27.19 3.78
CA ASP A 7 -16.75 25.80 3.60
C ASP A 7 -15.58 24.87 3.97
N LEU A 8 -15.86 23.89 4.83
CA LEU A 8 -14.88 22.92 5.33
C LEU A 8 -15.39 21.49 5.07
N GLU A 9 -14.64 20.73 4.28
CA GLU A 9 -14.93 19.32 4.01
C GLU A 9 -14.12 18.42 4.95
N MET A 10 -14.81 17.47 5.59
CA MET A 10 -14.22 16.48 6.48
C MET A 10 -14.81 15.11 6.15
N ASN A 11 -14.01 14.05 6.27
CA ASN A 11 -14.58 12.72 6.22
C ASN A 11 -15.50 12.50 7.43
N LYS A 12 -16.45 11.56 7.28
CA LYS A 12 -17.51 11.34 8.27
C LYS A 12 -16.97 10.98 9.66
N GLU A 13 -15.98 10.10 9.72
CA GLU A 13 -15.42 9.64 10.99
C GLU A 13 -14.70 10.78 11.74
N LEU A 14 -13.94 11.59 11.01
CA LEU A 14 -13.25 12.76 11.55
C LEU A 14 -14.25 13.79 12.09
N LYS A 15 -15.34 14.05 11.35
CA LYS A 15 -16.38 14.99 11.80
C LYS A 15 -17.06 14.50 13.08
N THR A 16 -17.41 13.22 13.17
CA THR A 16 -18.02 12.65 14.39
C THR A 16 -17.11 12.80 15.60
N LYS A 17 -15.83 12.43 15.48
CA LYS A 17 -14.87 12.57 16.60
C LYS A 17 -14.61 14.03 16.97
N PHE A 18 -14.57 14.92 15.98
CA PHE A 18 -14.41 16.35 16.22
C PHE A 18 -15.60 16.92 17.01
N ASP A 19 -16.82 16.51 16.68
CA ASP A 19 -18.04 16.92 17.39
C ASP A 19 -18.04 16.43 18.84
N GLU A 20 -17.68 15.15 19.07
CA GLU A 20 -17.56 14.58 20.42
C GLU A 20 -16.58 15.37 21.30
N VAL A 21 -15.40 15.70 20.76
CA VAL A 21 -14.41 16.52 21.49
C VAL A 21 -14.94 17.93 21.79
N CYS A 22 -15.65 18.55 20.84
CA CYS A 22 -16.24 19.87 21.06
C CYS A 22 -17.32 19.83 22.16
N GLU A 23 -18.16 18.78 22.17
CA GLU A 23 -19.18 18.54 23.19
C GLU A 23 -18.56 18.33 24.58
N ASP A 24 -17.52 17.50 24.68
CA ASP A 24 -16.77 17.27 25.93
C ASP A 24 -16.15 18.57 26.49
N LEU A 25 -15.74 19.48 25.59
CA LEU A 25 -15.20 20.79 25.93
C LEU A 25 -16.29 21.85 26.18
N GLY A 26 -17.57 21.51 25.99
CA GLY A 26 -18.70 22.42 26.16
C GLY A 26 -18.73 23.56 25.14
N MET A 27 -18.29 23.33 23.91
CA MET A 27 -18.25 24.34 22.85
C MET A 27 -18.80 23.85 21.51
N GLU A 28 -19.33 24.79 20.73
CA GLU A 28 -19.77 24.51 19.36
C GLU A 28 -18.56 24.33 18.41
N PRO A 29 -18.64 23.41 17.42
CA PRO A 29 -17.59 23.19 16.43
C PRO A 29 -17.10 24.47 15.73
N GLN A 30 -18.03 25.36 15.37
CA GLN A 30 -17.69 26.65 14.74
C GLN A 30 -16.85 27.53 15.67
N THR A 31 -17.12 27.50 16.97
CA THR A 31 -16.36 28.25 17.97
C THR A 31 -14.95 27.70 18.09
N ALA A 32 -14.78 26.37 18.11
CA ALA A 32 -13.48 25.72 18.12
C ALA A 32 -12.63 26.12 16.91
N ILE A 33 -13.20 26.11 15.70
CA ILE A 33 -12.52 26.53 14.47
C ILE A 33 -12.14 28.02 14.50
N ASN A 34 -13.02 28.89 14.99
CA ASN A 34 -12.71 30.31 15.12
C ASN A 34 -11.57 30.57 16.10
N ILE A 35 -11.53 29.86 17.24
CA ILE A 35 -10.44 29.94 18.21
C ILE A 35 -9.13 29.45 17.59
N PHE A 36 -9.16 28.32 16.87
CA PHE A 36 -8.02 27.78 16.15
C PHE A 36 -7.45 28.80 15.14
N ALA A 37 -8.31 29.40 14.30
CA ALA A 37 -7.92 30.41 13.33
C ALA A 37 -7.32 31.65 14.01
N GLN A 38 -7.93 32.13 15.10
CA GLN A 38 -7.41 33.29 15.85
C GLN A 38 -6.03 32.99 16.45
N LYS A 39 -5.82 31.77 16.96
CA LYS A 39 -4.53 31.36 17.51
C LYS A 39 -3.45 31.32 16.45
N MET A 40 -3.75 30.78 15.25
CA MET A 40 -2.84 30.81 14.10
C MET A 40 -2.41 32.23 13.74
N VAL A 41 -3.37 33.17 13.72
CA VAL A 41 -3.07 34.59 13.42
C VAL A 41 -2.15 35.19 14.47
N ASN A 42 -2.37 34.88 15.75
CA ASN A 42 -1.56 35.41 16.84
C ASN A 42 -0.12 34.88 16.81
N GLU A 43 0.07 33.63 16.41
CA GLU A 43 1.38 32.96 16.43
C GLU A 43 2.10 32.96 15.09
N GLN A 44 1.40 33.34 14.01
CA GLN A 44 1.90 33.22 12.62
C GLN A 44 2.39 31.79 12.30
N ALA A 45 1.79 30.79 12.95
CA ALA A 45 2.16 29.38 12.88
C ALA A 45 0.95 28.50 13.20
N MET A 46 1.04 27.20 12.91
CA MET A 46 0.05 26.24 13.38
C MET A 46 0.14 26.13 14.92
N PRO A 47 -1.00 26.14 15.64
CA PRO A 47 -1.04 26.21 17.10
C PRO A 47 -0.76 24.87 17.79
N PHE A 48 -0.20 23.91 17.04
CA PHE A 48 0.27 22.61 17.48
C PHE A 48 1.29 22.08 16.47
N GLU A 49 2.13 21.16 16.90
CA GLU A 49 3.06 20.44 16.02
C GLU A 49 2.28 19.52 15.08
N VAL A 50 2.59 19.59 13.79
CA VAL A 50 1.98 18.74 12.75
C VAL A 50 3.02 17.76 12.24
N THR A 51 2.71 16.48 12.31
CA THR A 51 3.55 15.38 11.83
C THR A 51 2.95 14.74 10.58
N ALA A 52 3.73 13.88 9.90
CA ALA A 52 3.25 13.15 8.72
C ALA A 52 2.02 12.26 8.99
N LYS A 53 1.74 11.91 10.25
CA LYS A 53 0.58 11.06 10.63
C LYS A 53 -0.73 11.84 10.71
N ASP A 54 -0.66 13.16 10.80
CA ASP A 54 -1.83 14.03 10.99
C ASP A 54 -2.48 14.41 9.65
N TYR A 55 -1.78 14.17 8.54
CA TYR A 55 -2.33 14.37 7.21
C TYR A 55 -3.31 13.23 6.87
N PRO A 56 -4.47 13.56 6.27
CA PRO A 56 -5.39 12.54 5.79
C PRO A 56 -4.65 11.64 4.81
N VAL A 57 -4.68 10.35 5.10
CA VAL A 57 -4.09 9.33 4.23
C VAL A 57 -4.89 9.33 2.93
N ASP A 58 -4.26 9.66 1.81
CA ASP A 58 -4.83 9.36 0.50
C ASP A 58 -4.91 7.83 0.38
N GLU A 59 -6.10 7.30 0.62
CA GLU A 59 -6.37 5.86 0.59
C GLU A 59 -6.04 5.26 -0.78
N GLU A 60 -6.16 6.03 -1.86
CA GLU A 60 -5.79 5.57 -3.20
C GLU A 60 -4.28 5.45 -3.37
N ALA A 61 -3.53 6.44 -2.87
CA ALA A 61 -2.07 6.41 -2.88
C ALA A 61 -1.55 5.23 -2.05
N VAL A 62 -2.10 5.01 -0.85
CA VAL A 62 -1.74 3.88 0.01
C VAL A 62 -2.15 2.54 -0.62
N ARG A 63 -3.32 2.47 -1.27
CA ARG A 63 -3.76 1.27 -1.98
C ARG A 63 -2.82 0.90 -3.12
N LYS A 64 -2.37 1.88 -3.92
CA LYS A 64 -1.40 1.66 -5.01
C LYS A 64 -0.07 1.14 -4.47
N GLU A 65 0.46 1.74 -3.40
CA GLU A 65 1.70 1.28 -2.76
C GLU A 65 1.59 -0.16 -2.23
N ARG A 66 0.45 -0.51 -1.62
CA ARG A 66 0.17 -1.88 -1.13
C ARG A 66 0.15 -2.90 -2.27
N ILE A 67 -0.50 -2.57 -3.40
CA ILE A 67 -0.56 -3.44 -4.57
C ILE A 67 0.84 -3.65 -5.16
N GLU A 68 1.67 -2.61 -5.24
CA GLU A 68 3.04 -2.72 -5.75
C GLU A 68 3.92 -3.64 -4.88
N LYS A 69 3.82 -3.53 -3.55
CA LYS A 69 4.55 -4.41 -2.62
C LYS A 69 4.17 -5.88 -2.79
N ILE A 70 2.88 -6.17 -2.96
CA ILE A 70 2.38 -7.53 -3.20
C ILE A 70 2.87 -8.07 -4.55
N ALA A 71 2.83 -7.25 -5.60
CA ALA A 71 3.33 -7.63 -6.92
C ALA A 71 4.83 -7.98 -6.91
N LYS A 72 5.65 -7.20 -6.19
CA LYS A 72 7.08 -7.50 -6.01
C LYS A 72 7.31 -8.79 -5.20
N GLY A 73 6.52 -9.03 -4.17
CA GLY A 73 6.59 -10.27 -3.37
C GLY A 73 6.25 -11.54 -4.17
N ALA A 74 5.31 -11.44 -5.12
CA ALA A 74 4.89 -12.58 -5.96
C ALA A 74 5.99 -13.08 -6.92
N LEU A 75 6.87 -12.20 -7.41
CA LEU A 75 7.94 -12.56 -8.33
C LEU A 75 8.99 -13.50 -7.71
N ILE A 76 9.19 -13.44 -6.39
CA ILE A 76 10.16 -14.29 -5.69
C ILE A 76 9.68 -15.75 -5.63
N GLY A 77 8.37 -15.99 -5.56
CA GLY A 77 7.79 -17.34 -5.56
C GLY A 77 7.87 -18.07 -6.92
N ALA A 78 7.82 -17.33 -8.04
CA ALA A 78 7.82 -17.92 -9.38
C ALA A 78 9.22 -18.38 -9.85
N GLY A 79 10.29 -17.75 -9.38
CA GLY A 79 11.67 -18.06 -9.81
C GLY A 79 12.13 -19.47 -9.43
N ILE A 80 11.69 -19.98 -8.27
CA ILE A 80 12.12 -21.30 -7.77
C ILE A 80 11.51 -22.44 -8.60
N GLY A 81 10.25 -22.33 -9.03
CA GLY A 81 9.56 -23.37 -9.79
C GLY A 81 10.14 -23.59 -11.20
N LEU A 82 10.54 -22.51 -11.88
CA LEU A 82 11.09 -22.59 -13.24
C LEU A 82 12.48 -23.25 -13.28
N ALA A 83 13.31 -23.00 -12.26
CA ALA A 83 14.65 -23.59 -12.17
C ALA A 83 14.61 -25.13 -12.00
N VAL A 84 13.67 -25.64 -11.19
CA VAL A 84 13.51 -27.10 -10.98
C VAL A 84 13.00 -27.79 -12.26
N SER A 85 12.09 -27.14 -13.00
CA SER A 85 11.55 -27.71 -14.26
C SER A 85 12.60 -27.86 -15.36
N GLY A 86 13.52 -26.90 -15.48
CA GLY A 86 14.61 -26.94 -16.46
C GLY A 86 15.57 -28.10 -16.22
N LEU A 87 15.99 -28.30 -14.96
CA LEU A 87 16.89 -29.39 -14.55
C LEU A 87 16.27 -30.77 -14.78
N VAL A 88 14.99 -30.96 -14.43
CA VAL A 88 14.28 -32.24 -14.66
C VAL A 88 14.18 -32.56 -16.16
N LYS A 89 13.84 -31.58 -17.00
CA LYS A 89 13.79 -31.77 -18.47
C LYS A 89 15.14 -32.15 -19.06
N LEU A 90 16.23 -31.55 -18.59
CA LEU A 90 17.57 -31.85 -19.08
C LEU A 90 17.98 -33.29 -18.73
N ILE A 91 17.73 -33.71 -17.48
CA ILE A 91 18.01 -35.08 -17.01
C ILE A 91 17.22 -36.11 -17.83
N VAL A 92 15.92 -35.87 -18.05
CA VAL A 92 15.07 -36.79 -18.85
C VAL A 92 15.52 -36.83 -20.32
N HIS A 93 15.90 -35.70 -20.90
CA HIS A 93 16.41 -35.66 -22.27
C HIS A 93 17.69 -36.47 -22.40
N PHE A 94 18.63 -36.31 -21.46
CA PHE A 94 19.91 -37.01 -21.47
C PHE A 94 19.73 -38.52 -21.30
N ALA A 95 18.88 -38.95 -20.35
CA ALA A 95 18.56 -40.36 -20.16
C ALA A 95 17.92 -40.99 -21.41
N LYS A 96 16.99 -40.29 -22.07
CA LYS A 96 16.35 -40.77 -23.30
C LYS A 96 17.34 -40.83 -24.48
N HIS A 97 18.32 -39.93 -24.50
CA HIS A 97 19.35 -39.92 -25.53
C HIS A 97 20.31 -41.12 -25.39
N GLU A 98 20.70 -41.46 -24.15
CA GLU A 98 21.58 -42.62 -23.89
C GLU A 98 20.89 -43.94 -24.23
N VAL A 99 19.62 -44.13 -23.84
CA VAL A 99 18.83 -45.34 -24.17
C VAL A 99 18.69 -45.54 -25.68
N ARG A 100 18.40 -44.48 -26.44
CA ARG A 100 18.29 -44.57 -27.92
C ARG A 100 19.63 -44.93 -28.59
N LYS A 101 20.75 -44.59 -27.95
CA LYS A 101 22.09 -44.95 -28.44
C LYS A 101 22.36 -46.44 -28.24
N GLU A 102 21.89 -47.01 -27.14
CA GLU A 102 21.95 -48.45 -26.86
C GLU A 102 21.05 -49.25 -27.81
N GLU A 103 19.80 -48.82 -28.02
CA GLU A 103 18.87 -49.50 -28.93
C GLU A 103 19.38 -49.55 -30.38
N ARG A 104 20.01 -48.46 -30.87
CA ARG A 104 20.59 -48.44 -32.23
C ARG A 104 21.80 -49.35 -32.39
N LYS A 105 22.56 -49.61 -31.32
CA LYS A 105 23.66 -50.59 -31.33
C LYS A 105 23.11 -52.03 -31.35
N LEU A 106 22.04 -52.28 -30.61
CA LEU A 106 21.33 -53.56 -30.60
C LEU A 106 20.65 -53.89 -31.95
N MET A 107 20.21 -52.87 -32.71
CA MET A 107 19.64 -53.07 -34.05
C MET A 107 20.69 -53.27 -35.17
N PHE A 108 21.96 -52.96 -34.94
CA PHE A 108 23.03 -53.13 -35.94
C PHE A 108 23.69 -54.52 -35.89
N TRP A 109 23.25 -55.37 -34.95
CA TRP A 109 23.77 -56.73 -34.70
C TRP A 109 22.67 -57.82 -34.82
N LYS A 110 21.60 -57.53 -35.55
CA LYS A 110 20.53 -58.48 -35.92
C LYS A 110 20.28 -58.41 -37.42
#